data_AF-A0A4Q3FKD4-F1
#
_entry.id   AF-A0A4Q3FKD4-F1
#
_cell.length_a   1.000
_cell.length_b   1.000
_cell.length_c   1.000
_cell.angle_alpha   90.00
_cell.angle_beta   90.00
_cell.angle_gamma   90.00
#
_symmetry.space_group_name_H-M   'P 1'
#
loop_
_entity.id
_entity.type
_entity.pdbx_description
1 polymer ?
#
loop_
_entity_poly.entity_id
_entity_poly.type
_entity_poly.pdbx_seq_one_letter_code
_entity_poly.pdbx_strand_id
1 'polypeptide(L)'
;MTTKKQIKALFEQLASGHDDIIVRGSIIILKPMRHVYRAISIERSSSADYPGFNWHMGHAFNPFGSIYGFGFEPIWLSKDGPRRWSEPGFVEAAITAIEHQGLSMLRRAGTIDDMVLTSGELCAPQHNGWLNRYEPYRIHILAALGRFDEAAAIYEQIKDWHLRMTSWPRPAFEKATELGALVTAGDRPAVAALLHQWEAEFALKNDLLPIYESTPFPLEIQP
;
A
#
# COMPACT_ATOMS: atom_id res chain seq x y z
N MET A 1 17.96 8.12 18.15
CA MET A 1 16.83 7.39 17.56
C MET A 1 15.51 8.00 18.03
N THR A 2 14.61 8.35 17.12
CA THR A 2 13.29 8.91 17.47
C THR A 2 12.56 7.94 18.40
N THR A 3 12.02 8.44 19.51
CA THR A 3 11.42 7.58 20.53
C THR A 3 10.02 7.14 20.13
N LYS A 4 9.61 5.94 20.55
CA LYS A 4 8.22 5.47 20.40
C LYS A 4 7.21 6.45 21.01
N LYS A 5 7.60 7.13 22.10
CA LYS A 5 6.76 8.12 22.79
C LYS A 5 6.50 9.37 21.94
N GLN A 6 7.53 9.90 21.28
CA GLN A 6 7.39 11.05 20.36
C GLN A 6 6.48 10.72 19.19
N ILE A 7 6.72 9.57 18.55
CA ILE A 7 5.91 9.09 17.41
C ILE A 7 4.44 8.94 17.82
N LYS A 8 4.21 8.24 18.94
CA LYS A 8 2.86 8.04 19.48
C LYS A 8 2.14 9.37 19.73
N ALA A 9 2.80 10.32 20.41
CA ALA A 9 2.18 11.60 20.73
C ALA A 9 1.78 12.40 19.48
N LEU A 10 2.66 12.49 18.47
CA LEU A 10 2.35 13.20 17.22
C LEU A 10 1.19 12.54 16.47
N PHE A 11 1.19 11.21 16.35
CA PHE A 11 0.10 10.50 15.67
C PHE A 11 -1.22 10.50 16.44
N GLU A 12 -1.20 10.50 17.77
CA GLU A 12 -2.42 10.70 18.57
C GLU A 12 -2.96 12.11 18.40
N GLN A 13 -2.10 13.13 18.37
CA GLN A 13 -2.51 14.50 18.11
C GLN A 13 -3.12 14.64 16.70
N LEU A 14 -2.49 14.06 15.69
CA LEU A 14 -3.04 14.01 14.33
C LEU A 14 -4.39 13.29 14.30
N ALA A 15 -4.49 12.08 14.89
CA ALA A 15 -5.72 11.29 14.89
C ALA A 15 -6.88 11.96 15.64
N SER A 16 -6.61 12.88 16.58
CA SER A 16 -7.68 13.64 17.25
C SER A 16 -8.49 14.53 16.30
N GLY A 17 -7.92 14.91 15.15
CA GLY A 17 -8.57 15.72 14.13
C GLY A 17 -9.11 14.95 12.92
N HIS A 18 -8.88 13.63 12.85
CA HIS A 18 -9.20 12.80 11.69
C HIS A 18 -9.84 11.47 12.14
N ASP A 19 -11.14 11.30 11.88
CA ASP A 19 -11.90 10.08 12.23
C ASP A 19 -11.60 8.90 11.29
N ASP A 20 -11.12 9.22 10.09
CA ASP A 20 -10.76 8.29 9.02
C ASP A 20 -9.37 7.66 9.19
N ILE A 21 -8.67 7.83 10.33
CA ILE A 21 -7.38 7.17 10.57
C ILE A 21 -7.36 6.30 11.82
N ILE A 22 -6.50 5.28 11.82
CA ILE A 22 -6.08 4.54 13.02
C ILE A 22 -4.58 4.69 13.24
N VAL A 23 -4.16 4.73 14.50
CA VAL A 23 -2.75 4.72 14.90
C VAL A 23 -2.33 3.30 15.28
N ARG A 24 -1.24 2.81 14.67
CA ARG A 24 -0.66 1.48 14.91
C ARG A 24 0.86 1.62 15.07
N GLY A 25 1.32 1.88 16.28
CA GLY A 25 2.76 2.01 16.54
C GLY A 25 3.38 3.21 15.81
N SER A 26 4.22 2.95 14.81
CA SER A 26 4.87 3.98 13.98
C SER A 26 4.24 4.18 12.61
N ILE A 27 3.01 3.68 12.42
CA ILE A 27 2.23 3.86 11.20
C ILE A 27 0.81 4.32 11.54
N ILE A 28 0.24 5.19 10.72
CA ILE A 28 -1.20 5.44 10.65
C ILE A 28 -1.75 4.85 9.38
N ILE A 29 -2.99 4.40 9.43
CA ILE A 29 -3.68 3.74 8.30
C ILE A 29 -5.03 4.40 8.12
N LEU A 30 -5.39 4.69 6.87
CA LEU A 30 -6.67 5.31 6.53
C LEU A 30 -7.77 4.26 6.45
N LYS A 31 -8.96 4.64 6.89
CA LYS A 31 -10.20 3.87 6.84
C LYS A 31 -11.06 4.31 5.65
N PRO A 32 -11.95 3.42 5.18
CA PRO A 32 -11.88 1.98 5.37
C PRO A 32 -10.70 1.38 4.58
N MET A 33 -10.27 0.19 4.99
CA MET A 33 -9.39 -0.63 4.16
C MET A 33 -10.26 -1.56 3.32
N ARG A 34 -10.10 -1.47 1.99
CA ARG A 34 -10.74 -2.35 1.00
C ARG A 34 -9.62 -3.00 0.18
N HIS A 35 -9.75 -3.00 -1.14
CA HIS A 35 -8.74 -3.45 -2.09
C HIS A 35 -7.40 -2.72 -1.96
N VAL A 36 -7.43 -1.45 -1.60
CA VAL A 36 -6.24 -0.60 -1.43
C VAL A 36 -6.13 -0.22 0.03
N TYR A 37 -4.91 -0.35 0.58
CA TYR A 37 -4.57 0.23 1.87
C TYR A 37 -3.66 1.45 1.66
N ARG A 38 -3.79 2.39 2.57
CA ARG A 38 -3.16 3.71 2.53
C ARG A 38 -2.63 4.01 3.91
N ALA A 39 -1.37 4.41 3.99
CA ALA A 39 -0.72 4.58 5.28
C ALA A 39 0.34 5.67 5.26
N ILE A 40 0.69 6.16 6.44
CA ILE A 40 1.81 7.08 6.66
C ILE A 40 2.63 6.55 7.81
N SER A 41 3.94 6.45 7.64
CA SER A 41 4.85 6.00 8.69
C SER A 41 5.83 7.08 9.11
N ILE A 42 6.30 6.95 10.35
CA ILE A 42 7.48 7.67 10.84
C ILE A 42 8.62 6.68 10.97
N GLU A 43 9.63 6.84 10.14
CA GLU A 43 10.83 6.04 10.20
C GLU A 43 11.78 6.56 11.27
N ARG A 44 12.46 5.61 11.91
CA ARG A 44 13.56 5.91 12.82
C ARG A 44 14.78 6.24 11.98
N SER A 45 15.22 7.48 12.00
CA SER A 45 16.51 7.83 11.43
C SER A 45 17.65 7.54 12.42
N SER A 46 18.88 7.61 11.91
CA SER A 46 20.10 7.57 12.73
C SER A 46 20.15 8.71 13.75
N SER A 47 19.40 9.80 13.53
CA SER A 47 19.23 10.92 14.47
C SER A 47 17.94 10.78 15.28
N ALA A 48 18.00 10.99 16.59
CA ALA A 48 16.76 11.07 17.39
C ALA A 48 15.88 12.26 17.03
N ASP A 49 16.52 13.28 16.49
CA ASP A 49 15.95 14.61 16.38
C ASP A 49 15.44 14.88 14.97
N TYR A 50 15.65 13.97 14.01
CA TYR A 50 15.31 14.19 12.60
C TYR A 50 14.50 13.01 12.05
N PRO A 51 13.17 12.99 12.23
CA PRO A 51 12.33 11.89 11.78
C PRO A 51 12.19 11.89 10.25
N GLY A 52 12.08 10.70 9.67
CA GLY A 52 11.63 10.53 8.28
C GLY A 52 10.12 10.29 8.26
N PHE A 53 9.40 10.99 7.40
CA PHE A 53 7.97 10.77 7.18
C PHE A 53 7.80 10.20 5.78
N ASN A 54 7.04 9.11 5.68
CA ASN A 54 6.75 8.51 4.38
C ASN A 54 5.26 8.19 4.27
N TRP A 55 4.69 8.40 3.10
CA TRP A 55 3.40 7.80 2.76
C TRP A 55 3.60 6.49 2.02
N HIS A 56 2.60 5.62 2.11
CA HIS A 56 2.58 4.28 1.58
C HIS A 56 1.22 3.97 0.97
N MET A 57 1.24 3.22 -0.12
CA MET A 57 0.04 2.70 -0.75
C MET A 57 0.33 1.30 -1.29
N GLY A 58 -0.64 0.41 -1.20
CA GLY A 58 -0.56 -0.88 -1.86
C GLY A 58 -1.90 -1.58 -1.88
N HIS A 59 -1.92 -2.77 -2.47
CA HIS A 59 -3.14 -3.55 -2.55
C HIS A 59 -3.20 -4.67 -1.50
N ALA A 60 -4.35 -4.82 -0.86
CA ALA A 60 -4.58 -5.80 0.22
C ALA A 60 -4.62 -7.24 -0.31
N PHE A 61 -4.95 -7.44 -1.58
CA PHE A 61 -4.90 -8.73 -2.29
C PHE A 61 -3.46 -9.10 -2.71
N ASN A 62 -2.46 -8.78 -1.89
CA ASN A 62 -1.07 -9.19 -2.07
C ASN A 62 -0.73 -10.24 -1.00
N PRO A 63 -0.52 -11.53 -1.36
CA PRO A 63 -0.29 -12.59 -0.39
C PRO A 63 0.98 -12.37 0.46
N PHE A 64 1.92 -11.57 -0.05
CA PHE A 64 3.15 -11.19 0.65
C PHE A 64 3.22 -9.69 0.93
N GLY A 65 2.07 -9.00 0.88
CA GLY A 65 1.94 -7.58 1.14
C GLY A 65 2.50 -7.20 2.51
N SER A 66 3.26 -6.11 2.50
CA SER A 66 3.70 -5.41 3.70
C SER A 66 2.76 -4.24 3.97
N ILE A 67 2.52 -3.90 5.23
CA ILE A 67 1.73 -2.70 5.58
C ILE A 67 2.38 -1.38 5.10
N TYR A 68 3.65 -1.45 4.67
CA TYR A 68 4.42 -0.34 4.10
C TYR A 68 4.27 -0.18 2.57
N GLY A 69 3.37 -0.92 1.90
CA GLY A 69 3.04 -0.57 0.52
C GLY A 69 4.13 -0.85 -0.51
N PHE A 70 3.95 -0.20 -1.65
CA PHE A 70 4.90 -0.12 -2.76
C PHE A 70 5.82 1.09 -2.54
N GLY A 71 6.81 0.90 -1.67
CA GLY A 71 7.88 1.89 -1.48
C GLY A 71 7.62 2.92 -0.39
N PHE A 72 8.65 3.74 -0.19
CA PHE A 72 8.74 4.75 0.87
C PHE A 72 8.80 6.12 0.20
N GLU A 73 7.64 6.74 0.01
CA GLU A 73 7.56 8.02 -0.66
C GLU A 73 7.60 9.15 0.38
N PRO A 74 8.61 10.03 0.32
CA PRO A 74 8.89 10.96 1.41
C PRO A 74 7.87 12.10 1.49
N ILE A 75 7.51 12.45 2.72
CA ILE A 75 6.81 13.69 3.06
C ILE A 75 7.84 14.70 3.55
N TRP A 76 7.93 15.84 2.86
CA TRP A 76 8.97 16.83 3.13
C TRP A 76 8.46 17.97 4.01
N LEU A 77 9.11 18.20 5.13
CA LEU A 77 8.91 19.43 5.90
C LEU A 77 9.46 20.63 5.12
N SER A 78 8.86 21.81 5.34
CA SER A 78 9.34 23.06 4.74
C SER A 78 10.83 23.27 5.02
N LYS A 79 11.58 23.73 4.01
CA LYS A 79 13.02 24.01 4.15
C LYS A 79 13.30 25.12 5.16
N ASP A 80 12.39 26.09 5.24
CA ASP A 80 12.50 27.29 6.07
C ASP A 80 11.81 27.13 7.44
N GLY A 81 11.20 25.97 7.70
CA GLY A 81 10.46 25.66 8.92
C GLY A 81 11.22 24.76 9.89
N PRO A 82 10.62 24.46 11.07
CA PRO A 82 11.18 23.52 12.01
C PRO A 82 11.17 22.11 11.42
N ARG A 83 12.32 21.43 11.50
CA ARG A 83 12.56 20.08 10.98
C ARG A 83 13.07 19.12 12.02
N ARG A 84 13.31 19.59 13.25
CA ARG A 84 13.80 18.78 14.35
C ARG A 84 12.81 18.69 15.49
N TRP A 85 12.72 17.54 16.15
CA TRP A 85 11.86 17.36 17.32
C TRP A 85 12.12 18.40 18.42
N SER A 86 13.38 18.80 18.58
CA SER A 86 13.81 19.79 19.56
C SER A 86 13.44 21.24 19.21
N GLU A 87 13.05 21.52 17.95
CA GLU A 87 12.72 22.85 17.50
C GLU A 87 11.27 23.23 17.87
N PRO A 88 11.03 24.45 18.39
CA PRO A 88 9.67 24.93 18.65
C PRO A 88 8.82 24.93 17.36
N GLY A 89 7.57 24.47 17.46
CA GLY A 89 6.65 24.42 16.32
C GLY A 89 6.82 23.20 15.40
N PHE A 90 7.73 22.28 15.72
CA PHE A 90 7.98 21.09 14.90
C PHE A 90 6.74 20.21 14.72
N VAL A 91 5.99 19.97 15.79
CA VAL A 91 4.83 19.07 15.74
C VAL A 91 3.75 19.61 14.81
N GLU A 92 3.47 20.92 14.91
CA GLU A 92 2.53 21.63 14.06
C GLU A 92 2.97 21.61 12.59
N ALA A 93 4.25 21.85 12.33
CA ALA A 93 4.81 21.78 10.98
C ALA A 93 4.73 20.36 10.40
N ALA A 94 4.99 19.34 11.21
CA ALA A 94 4.91 17.94 10.79
C ALA A 94 3.47 17.50 10.48
N ILE A 95 2.50 17.84 11.35
CA ILE A 95 1.09 17.59 11.10
C ILE A 95 0.63 18.27 9.82
N THR A 96 0.97 19.56 9.65
CA THR A 96 0.65 20.32 8.43
C THR A 96 1.20 19.62 7.18
N ALA A 97 2.47 19.19 7.20
CA ALA A 97 3.06 18.49 6.06
C ALA A 97 2.39 17.14 5.77
N ILE A 98 2.08 16.37 6.83
CA ILE A 98 1.37 15.08 6.72
C ILE A 98 -0.02 15.29 6.10
N GLU A 99 -0.77 16.29 6.54
CA GLU A 99 -2.10 16.59 6.04
C GLU A 99 -2.07 17.03 4.57
N HIS A 100 -1.21 18.00 4.24
CA HIS A 100 -1.17 18.60 2.91
C HIS A 100 -0.56 17.69 1.85
N GLN A 101 0.51 16.94 2.17
CA GLN A 101 1.22 16.10 1.20
C GLN A 101 0.77 14.64 1.25
N GLY A 102 0.61 14.08 2.46
CA GLY A 102 0.26 12.68 2.66
C GLY A 102 -1.25 12.43 2.57
N LEU A 103 -2.01 12.91 3.56
CA LEU A 103 -3.44 12.60 3.68
C LEU A 103 -4.25 13.11 2.49
N SER A 104 -3.96 14.32 1.98
CA SER A 104 -4.67 14.87 0.83
C SER A 104 -4.59 13.95 -0.40
N MET A 105 -3.42 13.35 -0.65
CA MET A 105 -3.19 12.43 -1.75
C MET A 105 -3.80 11.07 -1.46
N LEU A 106 -3.52 10.49 -0.30
CA LEU A 106 -3.99 9.16 0.06
C LEU A 106 -5.52 9.07 0.09
N ARG A 107 -6.23 10.13 0.49
CA ARG A 107 -7.70 10.17 0.47
C ARG A 107 -8.29 10.08 -0.93
N ARG A 108 -7.57 10.53 -1.96
CA ARG A 108 -7.98 10.40 -3.37
C ARG A 108 -7.75 8.99 -3.92
N ALA A 109 -6.92 8.18 -3.26
CA ALA A 109 -6.50 6.88 -3.75
C ALA A 109 -7.31 5.72 -3.16
N GLY A 110 -8.64 5.73 -3.37
CA GLY A 110 -9.56 4.78 -2.73
C GLY A 110 -9.78 3.47 -3.48
N THR A 111 -9.47 3.43 -4.78
CA THR A 111 -9.73 2.30 -5.67
C THR A 111 -8.45 1.76 -6.31
N ILE A 112 -8.54 0.57 -6.91
CA ILE A 112 -7.43 -0.03 -7.67
C ILE A 112 -7.02 0.90 -8.81
N ASP A 113 -8.00 1.50 -9.51
CA ASP A 113 -7.73 2.47 -10.57
C ASP A 113 -7.04 3.72 -10.03
N ASP A 114 -7.48 4.29 -8.90
CA ASP A 114 -6.81 5.46 -8.33
C ASP A 114 -5.36 5.14 -7.95
N MET A 115 -5.09 3.97 -7.39
CA MET A 115 -3.73 3.52 -7.05
C MET A 115 -2.81 3.42 -8.27
N VAL A 116 -3.36 3.04 -9.43
CA VAL A 116 -2.63 2.94 -10.71
C VAL A 116 -2.54 4.30 -11.42
N LEU A 117 -3.58 5.13 -11.32
CA LEU A 117 -3.74 6.43 -11.99
C LEU A 117 -3.28 7.61 -11.14
N THR A 118 -2.73 7.40 -9.93
CA THR A 118 -2.32 8.50 -9.05
C THR A 118 -1.40 9.45 -9.84
N SER A 119 -1.92 10.65 -10.02
CA SER A 119 -1.85 11.49 -11.21
C SER A 119 -0.48 12.04 -11.58
N GLY A 120 -0.08 11.83 -12.84
CA GLY A 120 0.17 12.91 -13.83
C GLY A 120 1.30 13.93 -13.65
N GLU A 121 1.75 14.27 -12.45
CA GLU A 121 2.71 15.35 -12.22
C GLU A 121 3.68 14.98 -11.09
N LEU A 122 4.57 14.02 -11.40
CA LEU A 122 5.76 13.65 -10.64
C LEU A 122 5.55 13.05 -9.23
N CYS A 123 6.57 12.31 -8.79
CA CYS A 123 6.83 11.93 -7.39
C CYS A 123 6.12 10.71 -6.79
N ALA A 124 6.15 9.56 -7.48
CA ALA A 124 6.30 8.29 -6.75
C ALA A 124 7.13 7.24 -7.52
N PRO A 125 8.44 7.48 -7.75
CA PRO A 125 9.27 6.59 -8.57
C PRO A 125 9.35 5.16 -8.03
N GLN A 126 9.29 4.98 -6.71
CA GLN A 126 9.31 3.65 -6.11
C GLN A 126 7.98 2.96 -6.33
N HIS A 127 6.86 3.64 -6.04
CA HIS A 127 5.51 3.12 -6.27
C HIS A 127 5.31 2.71 -7.74
N ASN A 128 5.66 3.60 -8.67
CA ASN A 128 5.57 3.34 -10.11
C ASN A 128 6.52 2.23 -10.57
N GLY A 129 7.70 2.13 -9.97
CA GLY A 129 8.66 1.06 -10.25
C GLY A 129 8.09 -0.31 -9.91
N TRP A 130 7.55 -0.47 -8.70
CA TRP A 130 6.97 -1.73 -8.24
C TRP A 130 5.72 -2.13 -9.03
N LEU A 131 4.79 -1.19 -9.23
CA LEU A 131 3.54 -1.46 -9.95
C LEU A 131 3.77 -1.82 -11.42
N ASN A 132 4.70 -1.14 -12.10
CA ASN A 132 4.87 -1.31 -13.55
C ASN A 132 5.91 -2.37 -13.94
N ARG A 133 6.81 -2.76 -13.03
CA ARG A 133 7.94 -3.63 -13.38
C ARG A 133 7.97 -4.97 -12.65
N TYR A 134 7.11 -5.18 -11.66
CA TYR A 134 7.07 -6.44 -10.92
C TYR A 134 5.88 -7.30 -11.38
N GLU A 135 6.17 -8.40 -12.07
CA GLU A 135 5.17 -9.22 -12.76
C GLU A 135 4.09 -9.78 -11.83
N PRO A 136 4.40 -10.27 -10.61
CA PRO A 136 3.36 -10.68 -9.66
C PRO A 136 2.32 -9.60 -9.39
N TYR A 137 2.74 -8.36 -9.11
CA TYR A 137 1.80 -7.27 -8.82
C TYR A 137 0.96 -6.91 -10.04
N ARG A 138 1.55 -6.95 -11.23
CA ARG A 138 0.83 -6.69 -12.47
C ARG A 138 -0.28 -7.73 -12.71
N ILE A 139 0.01 -9.02 -12.52
CA ILE A 139 -1.01 -10.08 -12.65
C ILE A 139 -2.12 -9.87 -11.62
N HIS A 140 -1.77 -9.61 -10.35
CA HIS A 140 -2.78 -9.37 -9.30
C HIS A 140 -3.73 -8.23 -9.68
N ILE A 141 -3.18 -7.10 -10.11
CA ILE A 141 -3.96 -5.90 -10.45
C ILE A 141 -4.81 -6.11 -11.70
N LEU A 142 -4.23 -6.67 -12.77
CA LEU A 142 -4.95 -6.93 -14.01
C LEU A 142 -6.08 -7.95 -13.81
N ALA A 143 -5.83 -9.01 -13.03
CA ALA A 143 -6.86 -9.98 -12.66
C ALA A 143 -7.98 -9.31 -11.86
N ALA A 144 -7.64 -8.51 -10.84
CA ALA A 144 -8.61 -7.77 -10.03
C ALA A 144 -9.46 -6.79 -10.86
N LEU A 145 -8.87 -6.18 -11.89
CA LEU A 145 -9.54 -5.31 -12.87
C LEU A 145 -10.31 -6.08 -13.95
N GLY A 146 -10.28 -7.41 -13.97
CA GLY A 146 -10.93 -8.23 -15.00
C GLY A 146 -10.23 -8.23 -16.37
N ARG A 147 -9.02 -7.68 -16.46
CA ARG A 147 -8.19 -7.58 -17.68
C ARG A 147 -7.43 -8.89 -17.93
N PHE A 148 -8.18 -9.97 -18.12
CA PHE A 148 -7.65 -11.33 -18.16
C PHE A 148 -6.69 -11.58 -19.32
N ASP A 149 -6.95 -11.02 -20.51
CA ASP A 149 -6.05 -11.18 -21.67
C ASP A 149 -4.65 -10.64 -21.38
N GLU A 150 -4.57 -9.47 -20.72
CA GLU A 150 -3.30 -8.86 -20.34
C GLU A 150 -2.61 -9.59 -19.20
N ALA A 151 -3.37 -10.05 -18.20
CA ALA A 151 -2.86 -10.87 -17.12
C ALA A 151 -2.31 -12.22 -17.64
N ALA A 152 -3.02 -12.86 -18.57
CA ALA A 152 -2.61 -14.10 -19.22
C ALA A 152 -1.30 -13.93 -20.00
N ALA A 153 -1.12 -12.81 -20.71
CA ALA A 153 0.12 -12.52 -21.42
C ALA A 153 1.34 -12.44 -20.48
N ILE A 154 1.19 -11.88 -19.28
CA ILE A 154 2.26 -11.85 -18.27
C ILE A 154 2.46 -13.23 -17.66
N TYR A 155 1.37 -13.94 -17.33
CA TYR A 155 1.43 -15.30 -16.81
C TYR A 155 2.22 -16.23 -17.72
N GLU A 156 1.96 -16.21 -19.04
CA GLU A 156 2.68 -17.03 -20.02
C GLU A 156 4.19 -16.77 -20.00
N GLN A 157 4.62 -15.55 -19.69
CA GLN A 157 6.04 -15.22 -19.56
C GLN A 157 6.65 -15.82 -18.29
N ILE A 158 5.92 -15.81 -17.16
CA ILE A 158 6.49 -16.09 -15.83
C ILE A 158 6.12 -17.45 -15.21
N LYS A 159 5.19 -18.20 -15.80
CA LYS A 159 4.54 -19.37 -15.17
C LYS A 159 5.50 -20.42 -14.59
N ASP A 160 6.68 -20.59 -15.19
CA ASP A 160 7.69 -21.55 -14.73
C ASP A 160 8.88 -20.92 -14.00
N TRP A 161 8.90 -19.59 -13.84
CA TRP A 161 10.04 -18.89 -13.25
C TRP A 161 10.28 -19.31 -11.79
N HIS A 162 9.20 -19.48 -11.03
CA HIS A 162 9.26 -19.89 -9.62
C HIS A 162 9.96 -21.26 -9.43
N LEU A 163 9.86 -22.17 -10.42
CA LEU A 163 10.52 -23.48 -10.39
C LEU A 163 12.05 -23.39 -10.46
N ARG A 164 12.56 -22.30 -11.00
CA ARG A 164 14.01 -22.05 -11.18
C ARG A 164 14.58 -21.14 -10.10
N MET A 165 13.74 -20.61 -9.21
CA MET A 165 14.16 -19.70 -8.14
C MET A 165 14.49 -20.47 -6.86
N THR A 166 15.58 -20.07 -6.20
CA THR A 166 15.99 -20.61 -4.89
C THR A 166 15.95 -19.55 -3.79
N SER A 167 15.55 -18.33 -4.12
CA SER A 167 15.62 -17.15 -3.26
C SER A 167 14.24 -16.54 -2.99
N TRP A 168 14.26 -15.42 -2.27
CA TRP A 168 13.10 -14.74 -1.71
C TRP A 168 11.96 -14.32 -2.68
N PRO A 169 12.13 -14.12 -4.02
CA PRO A 169 10.97 -13.84 -4.87
C PRO A 169 10.15 -15.08 -5.20
N ARG A 170 10.66 -16.31 -4.95
CA ARG A 170 9.96 -17.56 -5.36
C ARG A 170 8.49 -17.62 -4.90
N PRO A 171 8.14 -17.39 -3.62
CA PRO A 171 6.75 -17.52 -3.18
C PRO A 171 5.80 -16.54 -3.89
N ALA A 172 6.26 -15.32 -4.17
CA ALA A 172 5.45 -14.33 -4.88
C ALA A 172 5.15 -14.77 -6.32
N PHE A 173 6.14 -15.33 -7.02
CA PHE A 173 5.94 -15.87 -8.36
C PHE A 173 5.09 -17.15 -8.37
N GLU A 174 5.18 -17.98 -7.34
CA GLU A 174 4.32 -19.16 -7.17
C GLU A 174 2.84 -18.76 -7.02
N LYS A 175 2.53 -17.79 -6.16
CA LYS A 175 1.17 -17.26 -6.01
C LYS A 175 0.66 -16.53 -7.26
N ALA A 176 1.52 -15.79 -7.94
CA ALA A 176 1.17 -15.17 -9.22
C ALA A 176 0.89 -16.22 -10.31
N THR A 177 1.59 -17.36 -10.29
CA THR A 177 1.36 -18.49 -11.19
C THR A 177 0.01 -19.17 -10.89
N GLU A 178 -0.32 -19.40 -9.61
CA GLU A 178 -1.62 -19.92 -9.19
C GLU A 178 -2.78 -19.06 -9.71
N LEU A 179 -2.70 -17.74 -9.47
CA LEU A 179 -3.71 -16.80 -9.98
C LEU A 179 -3.75 -16.79 -11.52
N GLY A 180 -2.59 -16.77 -12.17
CA GLY A 180 -2.49 -16.76 -13.63
C GLY A 180 -3.08 -18.01 -14.30
N ALA A 181 -3.01 -19.17 -13.63
CA ALA A 181 -3.68 -20.38 -14.10
C ALA A 181 -5.21 -20.25 -14.06
N LEU A 182 -5.77 -19.64 -13.01
CA LEU A 182 -7.22 -19.36 -12.94
C LEU A 182 -7.67 -18.35 -13.99
N VAL A 183 -6.84 -17.33 -14.22
CA VAL A 183 -7.06 -16.32 -15.27
C VAL A 183 -7.10 -16.97 -16.66
N THR A 184 -6.13 -17.83 -16.98
CA THR A 184 -6.10 -18.51 -18.30
C THR A 184 -7.22 -19.53 -18.47
N ALA A 185 -7.70 -20.12 -17.39
CA ALA A 185 -8.91 -20.95 -17.40
C ALA A 185 -10.21 -20.14 -17.58
N GLY A 186 -10.15 -18.80 -17.47
CA GLY A 186 -11.32 -17.92 -17.56
C GLY A 186 -12.25 -18.03 -16.34
N ASP A 187 -11.79 -18.62 -15.23
CA ASP A 187 -12.60 -18.87 -14.04
C ASP A 187 -12.72 -17.60 -13.18
N ARG A 188 -13.56 -16.66 -13.60
CA ARG A 188 -13.79 -15.38 -12.89
C ARG A 188 -14.20 -15.60 -11.43
N PRO A 189 -15.15 -16.53 -11.09
CA PRO A 189 -15.49 -16.80 -9.71
C PRO A 189 -14.30 -17.28 -8.87
N ALA A 190 -13.47 -18.20 -9.38
CA ALA A 190 -12.30 -18.67 -8.64
C ALA A 190 -11.25 -17.56 -8.47
N VAL A 191 -11.05 -16.71 -9.48
CA VAL A 191 -10.17 -15.53 -9.38
C VAL A 191 -10.66 -14.59 -8.28
N ALA A 192 -11.94 -14.21 -8.27
CA ALA A 192 -12.52 -13.35 -7.23
C ALA A 192 -12.35 -13.98 -5.84
N ALA A 193 -12.68 -15.26 -5.69
CA ALA A 193 -12.55 -15.97 -4.42
C ALA A 193 -11.11 -15.97 -3.89
N LEU A 194 -10.12 -16.22 -4.75
CA LEU A 194 -8.71 -16.20 -4.38
C LEU A 194 -8.25 -14.81 -3.95
N LEU A 195 -8.67 -13.75 -4.66
CA LEU A 195 -8.32 -12.38 -4.32
C LEU A 195 -8.94 -11.95 -2.98
N HIS A 196 -10.23 -12.24 -2.75
CA HIS A 196 -10.90 -11.99 -1.46
C HIS A 196 -10.25 -12.74 -0.30
N GLN A 197 -9.82 -13.98 -0.54
CA GLN A 197 -9.08 -14.75 0.46
C GLN A 197 -7.79 -14.01 0.85
N TRP A 198 -7.01 -13.54 -0.13
CA TRP A 198 -5.78 -12.80 0.16
C TRP A 198 -6.04 -11.49 0.90
N GLU A 199 -7.12 -10.76 0.61
CA GLU A 199 -7.49 -9.56 1.37
C GLU A 199 -7.79 -9.87 2.83
N ALA A 200 -8.58 -10.91 3.08
CA ALA A 200 -8.91 -11.34 4.43
C ALA A 200 -7.66 -11.79 5.21
N GLU A 201 -6.75 -12.54 4.56
CA GLU A 201 -5.47 -12.94 5.14
C GLU A 201 -4.57 -11.73 5.44
N PHE A 202 -4.51 -10.75 4.54
CA PHE A 202 -3.78 -9.51 4.76
C PHE A 202 -4.36 -8.70 5.93
N ALA A 203 -5.69 -8.57 5.98
CA ALA A 203 -6.40 -7.88 7.04
C ALA A 203 -6.13 -8.53 8.40
N LEU A 204 -6.19 -9.86 8.48
CA LEU A 204 -5.93 -10.63 9.68
C LEU A 204 -4.47 -10.50 10.13
N LYS A 205 -3.51 -10.71 9.22
CA LYS A 205 -2.07 -10.65 9.49
C LYS A 205 -1.64 -9.30 10.05
N ASN A 206 -2.26 -8.22 9.59
CA ASN A 206 -1.89 -6.84 9.96
C ASN A 206 -2.80 -6.22 11.03
N ASP A 207 -3.69 -7.00 11.65
CA ASP A 207 -4.67 -6.50 12.64
C ASP A 207 -5.52 -5.33 12.11
N LEU A 208 -6.00 -5.46 10.87
CA LEU A 208 -6.83 -4.47 10.16
C LEU A 208 -8.28 -4.92 9.98
N LEU A 209 -8.66 -6.09 10.48
CA LEU A 209 -10.05 -6.56 10.46
C LEU A 209 -11.08 -5.52 10.95
N PRO A 210 -10.83 -4.71 11.99
CA PRO A 210 -11.81 -3.70 12.44
C PRO A 210 -12.11 -2.59 11.44
N ILE A 211 -11.25 -2.40 10.44
CA ILE A 211 -11.40 -1.37 9.40
C ILE A 211 -11.51 -1.99 8.01
N TYR A 212 -11.54 -3.32 7.91
CA TYR A 212 -11.65 -4.05 6.65
C TYR A 212 -13.11 -4.11 6.20
N GLU A 213 -13.36 -3.64 4.99
CA GLU A 213 -14.63 -3.77 4.29
C GLU A 213 -14.42 -4.62 3.05
N SER A 214 -15.07 -5.79 3.01
CA SER A 214 -15.12 -6.60 1.79
C SER A 214 -16.09 -5.94 0.81
N THR A 215 -15.57 -5.55 -0.35
CA THR A 215 -16.33 -4.95 -1.45
C THR A 215 -16.09 -5.75 -2.73
N PRO A 216 -17.04 -5.80 -3.69
CA PRO A 216 -16.79 -6.50 -4.94
C PRO A 216 -15.59 -5.92 -5.70
N PHE A 217 -14.73 -6.79 -6.21
CA PHE A 217 -13.69 -6.42 -7.16
C PHE A 217 -14.31 -5.92 -8.48
N PRO A 218 -13.60 -5.07 -9.23
CA PRO A 218 -14.03 -4.66 -10.57
C PRO A 218 -14.35 -5.86 -11.50
N LEU A 219 -13.62 -6.98 -11.38
CA LEU A 219 -13.91 -8.19 -12.17
C LEU A 219 -15.29 -8.82 -11.87
N GLU A 220 -15.86 -8.58 -10.68
CA GLU A 220 -17.14 -9.15 -10.25
C GLU A 220 -18.35 -8.33 -10.74
N ILE A 221 -18.12 -7.07 -11.09
CA ILE A 221 -19.17 -6.13 -11.52
C ILE A 221 -19.16 -5.85 -13.02
N GLN A 222 -18.12 -6.30 -13.73
CA GLN A 222 -18.06 -6.24 -15.18
C GLN A 222 -18.93 -7.34 -15.81
N PRO A 223 -19.60 -7.05 -16.94
CA PRO A 223 -20.41 -8.01 -17.68
C PRO A 223 -19.57 -9.14 -18.31
#